data_AF-A0A7J9ZCJ9-F1
#
_entry.id   AF-A0A7J9ZCJ9-F1
#
_cell.length_a   1.000
_cell.length_b   1.000
_cell.length_c   1.000
_cell.angle_alpha   90.00
_cell.angle_beta   90.00
_cell.angle_gamma   90.00
#
_symmetry.space_group_name_H-M   'P 1'
#
loop_
_entity.id
_entity.type
_entity.pdbx_description
1 polymer ?
#
loop_
_entity_poly.entity_id
_entity_poly.type
_entity_poly.pdbx_seq_one_letter_code
_entity_poly.pdbx_strand_id
1 'polypeptide(L)'
;ELVRAGTLTWLFSGLRSDEIARLRVGCIRWHHEGTAITGDSDQVLARDAVCLLDVPTHKTGTAFTNPVDPILGQALDTWQTFRPSQPPLLDRRTGERVDPLFAVRARRVSSSYINNTIIPMLCRKAGVPAADVRGNITSHRARSTIASQLYNAKEPMTLFELQAWLGHRSPQSTQYYAKISPTTLARAYTDAGYFARNVRTIEVLIDRDAITTGAAANGEPWQYYDLGHGYCTYTFFEQCPHRMACARCDFYTPKASSKGQLLEAKNNLQRMLANIPLTDDERAAVDDGHTALDQLLERLVDVPTPTGATPREIGGRATPTLLPIVSVSHSNQG
;
A
#
# COMPACT_ATOMS: atom_id res chain seq x y z
N GLU A 1 0.63 -14.95 37.80
CA GLU A 1 -0.27 -15.02 36.62
C GLU A 1 -1.19 -13.82 36.41
N LEU A 2 -2.14 -13.45 37.29
CA LEU A 2 -3.05 -12.30 37.05
C LEU A 2 -2.34 -11.03 36.55
N VAL A 3 -1.30 -10.61 37.28
CA VAL A 3 -0.53 -9.40 36.96
C VAL A 3 0.13 -9.52 35.58
N ARG A 4 0.67 -10.69 35.24
CA ARG A 4 1.31 -10.95 33.95
C ARG A 4 0.29 -10.87 32.82
N ALA A 5 -0.82 -11.59 32.93
CA ALA A 5 -1.90 -11.56 31.95
C ALA A 5 -2.46 -10.14 31.76
N GLY A 6 -2.79 -9.44 32.86
CA GLY A 6 -3.29 -8.06 32.80
C GLY A 6 -2.29 -7.08 32.20
N THR A 7 -0.99 -7.27 32.45
CA THR A 7 0.07 -6.45 31.85
C THR A 7 0.17 -6.70 30.35
N LEU A 8 0.18 -7.96 29.91
CA LEU A 8 0.25 -8.28 28.48
C LEU A 8 -0.99 -7.81 27.74
N THR A 9 -2.19 -7.94 28.34
CA THR A 9 -3.41 -7.40 27.74
C THR A 9 -3.28 -5.88 27.57
N TRP A 10 -2.81 -5.18 28.60
CA TRP A 10 -2.62 -3.74 28.52
C TRP A 10 -1.64 -3.30 27.42
N LEU A 11 -0.53 -4.01 27.26
CA LEU A 11 0.51 -3.62 26.30
C LEU A 11 0.18 -4.03 24.84
N PHE A 12 -0.44 -5.19 24.64
CA PHE A 12 -0.53 -5.83 23.31
C PHE A 12 -1.93 -5.88 22.70
N SER A 13 -2.99 -5.58 23.44
CA SER A 13 -4.36 -5.55 22.88
C SER A 13 -4.80 -4.17 22.41
N GLY A 14 -4.07 -3.12 22.78
CA GLY A 14 -4.50 -1.75 22.55
C GLY A 14 -5.80 -1.36 23.27
N LEU A 15 -6.36 -2.17 24.18
CA LEU A 15 -7.64 -1.88 24.85
C LEU A 15 -7.55 -0.79 25.92
N ARG A 16 -8.69 -0.14 26.19
CA ARG A 16 -8.86 0.80 27.31
C ARG A 16 -8.91 0.05 28.63
N SER A 17 -8.55 0.70 29.74
CA SER A 17 -8.52 0.06 31.05
C SER A 17 -9.88 -0.47 31.52
N ASP A 18 -10.98 0.20 31.15
CA ASP A 18 -12.33 -0.26 31.46
C ASP A 18 -12.81 -1.41 30.55
N GLU A 19 -12.28 -1.51 29.33
CA GLU A 19 -12.48 -2.66 28.43
C GLU A 19 -11.75 -3.88 28.98
N ILE A 20 -10.48 -3.73 29.36
CA ILE A 20 -9.66 -4.80 29.97
C ILE A 20 -10.34 -5.34 31.22
N ALA A 21 -10.79 -4.47 32.13
CA ALA A 21 -11.47 -4.88 33.36
C ALA A 21 -12.77 -5.66 33.10
N ARG A 22 -13.37 -5.51 31.91
CA ARG A 22 -14.66 -6.12 31.53
C ARG A 22 -14.53 -7.36 30.64
N LEU A 23 -13.32 -7.75 30.25
CA LEU A 23 -13.10 -9.01 29.54
C LEU A 23 -13.70 -10.19 30.33
N ARG A 24 -14.28 -11.14 29.60
CA ARG A 24 -14.98 -12.31 30.15
C ARG A 24 -14.08 -13.54 30.08
N VAL A 25 -14.31 -14.51 30.95
CA VAL A 25 -13.71 -15.86 30.79
C VAL A 25 -14.17 -16.42 29.44
N GLY A 26 -13.27 -17.08 28.71
CA GLY A 26 -13.51 -17.58 27.36
C GLY A 26 -13.47 -16.51 26.25
N CYS A 27 -12.94 -15.32 26.52
CA CYS A 27 -12.88 -14.24 25.52
C CYS A 27 -11.81 -14.42 24.43
N ILE A 28 -11.12 -15.57 24.36
CA ILE A 28 -10.11 -15.81 23.33
C ILE A 28 -10.47 -17.01 22.45
N ARG A 29 -10.16 -16.89 21.17
CA ARG A 29 -10.31 -17.94 20.15
C ARG A 29 -9.05 -18.01 19.30
N TRP A 30 -8.52 -19.20 19.10
CA TRP A 30 -7.29 -19.41 18.33
C TRP A 30 -7.62 -19.69 16.86
N HIS A 31 -6.89 -19.04 15.94
CA HIS A 31 -7.03 -19.20 14.49
C HIS A 31 -5.67 -19.43 13.83
N HIS A 32 -5.64 -20.22 12.75
CA HIS A 32 -4.49 -20.40 11.85
C HIS A 32 -5.00 -20.48 10.41
N GLU A 33 -4.44 -19.66 9.50
CA GLU A 33 -4.85 -19.60 8.09
C GLU A 33 -6.38 -19.55 7.87
N GLY A 34 -7.09 -18.78 8.70
CA GLY A 34 -8.56 -18.65 8.62
C GLY A 34 -9.36 -19.79 9.26
N THR A 35 -8.71 -20.84 9.75
CA THR A 35 -9.35 -21.99 10.42
C THR A 35 -9.21 -21.89 11.94
N ALA A 36 -10.26 -22.22 12.69
CA ALA A 36 -10.21 -22.26 14.15
C ALA A 36 -9.36 -23.46 14.61
N ILE A 37 -8.44 -23.24 15.55
CA ILE A 37 -7.58 -24.27 16.13
C ILE A 37 -7.73 -24.30 17.66
N THR A 38 -7.28 -25.37 18.30
CA THR A 38 -7.17 -25.42 19.75
C THR A 38 -5.85 -24.77 20.20
N GLY A 39 -5.84 -24.11 21.37
CA GLY A 39 -4.65 -23.40 21.87
C GLY A 39 -3.45 -24.29 22.20
N ASP A 40 -3.67 -25.61 22.24
CA ASP A 40 -2.73 -26.69 22.55
C ASP A 40 -2.40 -27.58 21.33
N SER A 41 -2.77 -27.17 20.12
CA SER A 41 -2.44 -27.95 18.91
C SER A 41 -0.94 -28.01 18.64
N ASP A 42 -0.34 -29.18 18.85
CA ASP A 42 1.07 -29.51 18.52
C ASP A 42 1.41 -29.35 17.01
N GLN A 43 0.40 -29.16 16.15
CA GLN A 43 0.54 -29.09 14.70
C GLN A 43 0.84 -27.68 14.17
N VAL A 44 0.66 -26.63 14.98
CA VAL A 44 0.86 -25.24 14.56
C VAL A 44 1.97 -24.61 15.41
N LEU A 45 3.03 -24.14 14.76
CA LEU A 45 4.03 -23.35 15.48
C LEU A 45 3.34 -22.10 16.02
N ALA A 46 3.52 -21.79 17.31
CA ALA A 46 2.86 -20.67 17.98
C ALA A 46 3.05 -19.30 17.30
N ARG A 47 4.02 -19.18 16.38
CA ARG A 47 4.28 -18.00 15.54
C ARG A 47 3.32 -17.82 14.36
N ASP A 48 2.63 -18.87 13.94
CA ASP A 48 1.76 -18.88 12.75
C ASP A 48 0.26 -18.78 13.13
N ALA A 49 -0.05 -18.87 14.44
CA ALA A 49 -1.40 -18.68 14.96
C ALA A 49 -1.71 -17.20 15.23
N VAL A 50 -2.99 -16.81 15.12
CA VAL A 50 -3.52 -15.52 15.58
C VAL A 50 -4.50 -15.79 16.71
N CYS A 51 -4.36 -15.07 17.82
CA CYS A 51 -5.33 -15.10 18.91
C CYS A 51 -6.38 -14.01 18.68
N LEU A 52 -7.65 -14.38 18.53
CA LEU A 52 -8.76 -13.44 18.47
C LEU A 52 -9.29 -13.18 19.88
N LEU A 53 -9.30 -11.90 20.29
CA LEU A 53 -9.82 -11.44 21.58
C LEU A 53 -11.19 -10.79 21.40
N ASP A 54 -12.22 -11.36 22.00
CA ASP A 54 -13.59 -10.85 21.97
C ASP A 54 -13.80 -9.79 23.06
N VAL A 55 -14.06 -8.56 22.63
CA VAL A 55 -14.18 -7.37 23.48
C VAL A 55 -15.65 -7.00 23.64
N PRO A 56 -16.19 -6.96 24.87
CA PRO A 56 -17.60 -6.65 25.09
C PRO A 56 -17.91 -5.17 24.78
N THR A 57 -19.20 -4.89 24.55
CA THR A 57 -19.73 -3.55 24.25
C THR A 57 -19.19 -2.48 25.22
N HIS A 58 -18.82 -1.30 24.73
CA HIS A 58 -18.30 -0.19 25.52
C HIS A 58 -19.20 1.06 25.42
N LYS A 59 -18.84 2.18 26.08
CA LYS A 59 -19.71 3.39 26.22
C LYS A 59 -20.27 3.92 24.90
N THR A 60 -19.56 3.71 23.79
CA THR A 60 -19.81 4.37 22.50
C THR A 60 -19.84 3.40 21.31
N GLY A 61 -19.76 2.08 21.54
CA GLY A 61 -19.57 1.13 20.45
C GLY A 61 -20.02 -0.29 20.75
N THR A 62 -20.13 -1.07 19.68
CA THR A 62 -20.52 -2.48 19.68
C THR A 62 -19.40 -3.36 20.24
N ALA A 63 -19.74 -4.61 20.54
CA ALA A 63 -18.71 -5.63 20.74
C ALA A 63 -17.90 -5.78 19.45
N PHE A 64 -16.63 -6.12 19.59
CA PHE A 64 -15.73 -6.34 18.45
C PHE A 64 -14.71 -7.41 18.79
N THR A 65 -14.17 -8.04 17.75
CA THR A 65 -13.10 -9.03 17.87
C THR A 65 -11.79 -8.38 17.47
N ASN A 66 -10.77 -8.56 18.30
CA ASN A 66 -9.48 -7.92 18.15
C ASN A 66 -8.39 -8.98 17.95
N PRO A 67 -7.73 -9.06 16.78
CA PRO A 67 -6.59 -9.94 16.59
C PRO A 67 -5.40 -9.45 17.42
N VAL A 68 -4.83 -10.34 18.23
CA VAL A 68 -3.72 -10.06 19.12
C VAL A 68 -2.61 -11.11 18.98
N ASP A 69 -1.43 -10.73 19.43
CA ASP A 69 -0.26 -11.61 19.43
C ASP A 69 -0.51 -12.89 20.26
N PRO A 70 -0.07 -14.07 19.79
CA PRO A 70 -0.16 -15.35 20.50
C PRO A 70 0.36 -15.29 21.94
N ILE A 71 1.40 -14.50 22.23
CA ILE A 71 1.93 -14.36 23.59
C ILE A 71 0.87 -13.84 24.57
N LEU A 72 -0.05 -12.99 24.09
CA LEU A 72 -1.17 -12.51 24.88
C LEU A 72 -2.20 -13.62 25.09
N GLY A 73 -2.58 -14.35 24.03
CA GLY A 73 -3.50 -15.48 24.13
C GLY A 73 -3.04 -16.52 25.16
N GLN A 74 -1.78 -16.94 25.08
CA GLN A 74 -1.17 -17.90 26.01
C GLN A 74 -1.20 -17.42 27.46
N ALA A 75 -0.94 -16.12 27.69
CA ALA A 75 -0.99 -15.55 29.02
C ALA A 75 -2.42 -15.49 29.59
N LEU A 76 -3.42 -15.26 28.72
CA LEU A 76 -4.82 -15.29 29.12
C LEU A 76 -5.26 -16.72 29.44
N ASP A 77 -4.94 -17.72 28.61
CA ASP A 77 -5.20 -19.14 28.90
C ASP A 77 -4.55 -19.57 30.22
N THR A 78 -3.27 -19.26 30.41
CA THR A 78 -2.57 -19.55 31.66
C THR A 78 -3.30 -18.94 32.86
N TRP A 79 -3.68 -17.66 32.77
CA TRP A 79 -4.42 -17.01 33.86
C TRP A 79 -5.78 -17.67 34.11
N GLN A 80 -6.50 -18.10 33.09
CA GLN A 80 -7.78 -18.79 33.24
C GLN A 80 -7.64 -20.08 34.06
N THR A 81 -6.54 -20.85 33.88
CA THR A 81 -6.26 -22.06 34.68
C THR A 81 -6.02 -21.76 36.16
N PHE A 82 -5.34 -20.65 36.49
CA PHE A 82 -5.07 -20.27 37.89
C PHE A 82 -6.17 -19.43 38.54
N ARG A 83 -7.13 -18.93 37.76
CA ARG A 83 -8.20 -18.07 38.26
C ARG A 83 -9.08 -18.86 39.23
N PRO A 84 -9.29 -18.38 40.48
CA PRO A 84 -10.18 -19.05 41.41
C PRO A 84 -11.62 -19.12 40.89
N SER A 85 -12.30 -20.24 41.17
CA SER A 85 -13.76 -20.32 41.01
C SER A 85 -14.43 -19.29 41.92
N GLN A 86 -15.37 -18.54 41.37
CA GLN A 86 -16.04 -17.43 42.04
C GLN A 86 -17.38 -17.14 41.36
N PRO A 87 -18.38 -16.61 42.09
CA PRO A 87 -19.71 -16.37 41.52
C PRO A 87 -19.68 -15.33 40.40
N PRO A 88 -20.60 -15.43 39.42
CA PRO A 88 -20.76 -14.43 38.37
C PRO A 88 -21.06 -13.04 38.95
N LEU A 89 -20.47 -12.02 38.33
CA LEU A 89 -20.64 -10.62 38.70
C LEU A 89 -21.53 -9.91 37.68
N LEU A 90 -22.30 -8.93 38.15
CA LEU A 90 -23.12 -8.08 37.28
C LEU A 90 -22.23 -7.16 36.45
N ASP A 91 -22.32 -7.24 35.12
CA ASP A 91 -21.75 -6.23 34.24
C ASP A 91 -22.65 -5.00 34.24
N ARG A 92 -22.20 -3.92 34.89
CA ARG A 92 -22.96 -2.67 35.03
C ARG A 92 -23.35 -2.03 33.69
N ARG A 93 -22.67 -2.36 32.59
CA ARG A 93 -23.03 -1.82 31.26
C ARG A 93 -24.12 -2.62 30.55
N THR A 94 -24.10 -3.95 30.64
CA THR A 94 -25.05 -4.81 29.91
C THR A 94 -26.19 -5.33 30.79
N GLY A 95 -26.04 -5.30 32.12
CA GLY A 95 -26.99 -5.91 33.05
C GLY A 95 -26.85 -7.43 33.16
N GLU A 96 -25.93 -8.05 32.41
CA GLU A 96 -25.75 -9.49 32.39
C GLU A 96 -24.93 -9.96 33.60
N ARG A 97 -25.23 -11.17 34.10
CA ARG A 97 -24.35 -11.89 35.01
C ARG A 97 -23.27 -12.58 34.19
N VAL A 98 -22.01 -12.21 34.43
CA VAL A 98 -20.87 -12.69 33.64
C VAL A 98 -19.74 -13.12 34.56
N ASP A 99 -18.85 -13.96 34.05
CA ASP A 99 -17.59 -14.31 34.71
C ASP A 99 -16.47 -13.39 34.22
N PRO A 100 -16.03 -12.38 34.99
CA PRO A 100 -15.00 -11.47 34.52
C PRO A 100 -13.64 -12.19 34.56
N LEU A 101 -12.87 -12.05 33.49
CA LEU A 101 -11.55 -12.65 33.36
C LEU A 101 -10.62 -12.18 34.48
N PHE A 102 -10.55 -10.85 34.69
CA PHE A 102 -9.73 -10.25 35.74
C PHE A 102 -10.53 -10.01 37.01
N ALA A 103 -10.73 -11.08 37.78
CA ALA A 103 -11.37 -11.02 39.10
C ALA A 103 -10.72 -12.01 40.08
N VAL A 104 -10.64 -11.63 41.35
CA VAL A 104 -10.16 -12.48 42.46
C VAL A 104 -11.00 -12.18 43.69
N ARG A 105 -11.37 -13.22 44.46
CA ARG A 105 -12.22 -13.10 45.67
C ARG A 105 -13.55 -12.38 45.37
N ALA A 106 -14.19 -12.74 44.25
CA ALA A 106 -15.44 -12.14 43.77
C ALA A 106 -15.37 -10.61 43.58
N ARG A 107 -14.17 -10.07 43.34
CA ARG A 107 -13.96 -8.65 43.04
C ARG A 107 -13.23 -8.50 41.71
N ARG A 108 -13.81 -7.70 40.83
CA ARG A 108 -13.20 -7.31 39.55
C ARG A 108 -12.01 -6.38 39.80
N VAL A 109 -10.98 -6.51 38.98
CA VAL A 109 -9.88 -5.56 38.94
C VAL A 109 -10.41 -4.16 38.58
N SER A 110 -9.99 -3.14 39.33
CA SER A 110 -10.38 -1.75 39.08
C SER A 110 -9.84 -1.25 37.73
N SER A 111 -10.56 -0.35 37.06
CA SER A 111 -10.03 0.36 35.88
C SER A 111 -8.78 1.19 36.19
N SER A 112 -8.57 1.56 37.46
CA SER A 112 -7.37 2.25 37.92
C SER A 112 -6.20 1.33 38.25
N TYR A 113 -6.39 0.00 38.23
CA TYR A 113 -5.36 -0.97 38.64
C TYR A 113 -4.08 -0.88 37.81
N ILE A 114 -4.21 -0.64 36.50
CA ILE A 114 -3.05 -0.48 35.62
C ILE A 114 -2.23 0.73 36.07
N ASN A 115 -2.88 1.89 36.23
CA ASN A 115 -2.23 3.15 36.59
C ASN A 115 -1.67 3.15 38.01
N ASN A 116 -2.41 2.58 38.96
CA ASN A 116 -2.09 2.70 40.38
C ASN A 116 -1.21 1.54 40.89
N THR A 117 -1.16 0.41 40.17
CA THR A 117 -0.47 -0.80 40.63
C THR A 117 0.51 -1.33 39.59
N ILE A 118 0.06 -1.68 38.39
CA ILE A 118 0.92 -2.32 37.38
C ILE A 118 2.06 -1.38 36.96
N ILE A 119 1.75 -0.16 36.55
CA ILE A 119 2.74 0.80 36.06
C ILE A 119 3.81 1.08 37.12
N PRO A 120 3.48 1.51 38.36
CA PRO A 120 4.48 1.75 39.40
C PRO A 120 5.32 0.50 39.72
N MET A 121 4.69 -0.67 39.75
CA MET A 121 5.38 -1.94 40.03
C MET A 121 6.40 -2.27 38.94
N LEU A 122 6.02 -2.17 37.66
CA LEU A 122 6.92 -2.43 36.54
C LEU A 122 8.05 -1.41 36.46
N CYS A 123 7.75 -0.11 36.66
CA CYS A 123 8.75 0.95 36.65
C CYS A 123 9.80 0.72 37.74
N ARG A 124 9.38 0.40 38.97
CA ARG A 124 10.29 0.04 40.06
C ARG A 124 11.13 -1.19 39.73
N LYS A 125 10.51 -2.25 39.17
CA LYS A 125 11.23 -3.48 38.81
C LYS A 125 12.28 -3.25 37.73
N ALA A 126 12.01 -2.37 36.77
CA ALA A 126 12.92 -2.05 35.67
C ALA A 126 13.93 -0.94 36.03
N GLY A 127 13.84 -0.32 37.21
CA GLY A 127 14.70 0.80 37.59
C GLY A 127 14.45 2.07 36.76
N VAL A 128 13.26 2.23 36.18
CA VAL A 128 12.91 3.38 35.34
C VAL A 128 11.90 4.30 36.03
N PRO A 129 11.92 5.62 35.76
CA PRO A 129 10.91 6.53 36.29
C PRO A 129 9.49 6.22 35.79
N ALA A 130 8.48 6.51 36.60
CA ALA A 130 7.06 6.38 36.23
C ALA A 130 6.55 7.55 35.35
N ALA A 131 7.42 8.46 34.95
CA ALA A 131 7.15 9.60 34.10
C ALA A 131 8.35 9.85 33.17
N ASP A 132 8.10 10.36 31.98
CA ASP A 132 9.12 10.79 31.04
C ASP A 132 8.92 12.26 30.65
N VAL A 133 9.60 12.71 29.59
CA VAL A 133 9.48 14.08 29.05
C VAL A 133 8.06 14.48 28.64
N ARG A 134 7.16 13.50 28.44
CA ARG A 134 5.74 13.70 28.12
C ARG A 134 4.83 13.59 29.35
N GLY A 135 5.40 13.48 30.55
CA GLY A 135 4.70 13.31 31.82
C GLY A 135 4.51 11.85 32.23
N ASN A 136 3.53 11.60 33.09
CA ASN A 136 3.31 10.28 33.67
C ASN A 136 3.06 9.20 32.61
N ILE A 137 3.61 8.01 32.85
CA ILE A 137 3.24 6.81 32.09
C ILE A 137 1.83 6.42 32.55
N THR A 138 0.90 6.34 31.60
CA THR A 138 -0.50 6.00 31.88
C THR A 138 -0.96 4.84 31.01
N SER A 139 -2.09 4.25 31.38
CA SER A 139 -2.67 3.14 30.64
C SER A 139 -2.98 3.50 29.19
N HIS A 140 -3.43 4.74 28.94
CA HIS A 140 -3.68 5.26 27.59
C HIS A 140 -2.39 5.33 26.75
N ARG A 141 -1.24 5.60 27.35
CA ARG A 141 0.01 5.78 26.59
C ARG A 141 0.49 4.50 25.93
N ALA A 142 0.27 3.33 26.55
CA ALA A 142 0.57 2.05 25.89
C ALA A 142 -0.29 1.84 24.64
N ARG A 143 -1.60 2.12 24.74
CA ARG A 143 -2.53 2.08 23.60
C ARG A 143 -2.07 3.00 22.47
N SER A 144 -1.65 4.23 22.79
CA SER A 144 -1.11 5.16 21.79
C SER A 144 0.17 4.64 21.14
N THR A 145 1.03 4.00 21.93
CA THR A 145 2.33 3.48 21.44
C THR A 145 2.13 2.35 20.45
N ILE A 146 1.34 1.33 20.80
CA ILE A 146 1.10 0.18 19.90
C ILE A 146 0.33 0.60 18.64
N ALA A 147 -0.66 1.50 18.76
CA ALA A 147 -1.39 2.00 17.60
C ALA A 147 -0.47 2.71 16.60
N SER A 148 0.43 3.57 17.09
CA SER A 148 1.41 4.24 16.23
C SER A 148 2.46 3.28 15.68
N GLN A 149 2.84 2.22 16.40
CA GLN A 149 3.75 1.18 15.90
C GLN A 149 3.12 0.38 14.76
N LEU A 150 1.87 -0.06 14.91
CA LEU A 150 1.14 -0.80 13.87
C LEU A 150 0.91 0.04 12.60
N TYR A 151 0.66 1.33 12.74
CA TYR A 151 0.50 2.25 11.60
C TYR A 151 1.82 2.55 10.87
N ASN A 152 2.95 2.54 11.58
CA ASN A 152 4.27 2.86 11.01
C ASN A 152 5.15 1.62 10.81
N ALA A 153 4.56 0.42 10.86
CA ALA A 153 5.27 -0.82 10.59
C ALA A 153 5.76 -0.87 9.15
N LYS A 154 6.70 -1.79 8.86
CA LYS A 154 7.20 -2.03 7.49
C LYS A 154 6.04 -2.39 6.54
N GLU A 155 5.11 -3.18 7.05
CA GLU A 155 3.83 -3.54 6.44
C GLU A 155 2.74 -2.96 7.34
N PRO A 156 2.32 -1.71 7.12
CA PRO A 156 1.46 -0.99 8.05
C PRO A 156 0.00 -1.41 7.92
N MET A 157 -0.72 -1.39 9.03
CA MET A 157 -2.19 -1.38 8.98
C MET A 157 -2.66 -0.06 8.36
N THR A 158 -3.60 -0.14 7.44
CA THR A 158 -4.32 1.03 6.93
C THR A 158 -5.07 1.74 8.06
N LEU A 159 -5.47 3.00 7.82
CA LEU A 159 -6.23 3.78 8.80
C LEU A 159 -7.52 3.06 9.24
N PHE A 160 -8.20 2.39 8.31
CA PHE A 160 -9.46 1.70 8.57
C PHE A 160 -9.27 0.38 9.30
N GLU A 161 -8.23 -0.40 8.98
CA GLU A 161 -7.89 -1.60 9.73
C GLU A 161 -7.50 -1.24 11.18
N LEU A 162 -6.69 -0.19 11.36
CA LEU A 162 -6.33 0.29 12.70
C LEU A 162 -7.54 0.83 13.46
N GLN A 163 -8.49 1.49 12.76
CA GLN A 163 -9.76 1.92 13.36
C GLN A 163 -10.56 0.72 13.89
N ALA A 164 -10.65 -0.36 13.11
CA ALA A 164 -11.34 -1.59 13.52
C ALA A 164 -10.65 -2.25 14.71
N TRP A 165 -9.32 -2.38 14.65
CA TRP A 165 -8.48 -2.96 15.72
C TRP A 165 -8.63 -2.21 17.06
N LEU A 166 -8.70 -0.88 16.99
CA LEU A 166 -8.92 -0.02 18.16
C LEU A 166 -10.38 0.02 18.64
N GLY A 167 -11.34 -0.53 17.88
CA GLY A 167 -12.77 -0.42 18.20
C GLY A 167 -13.30 1.02 18.12
N HIS A 168 -12.75 1.83 17.22
CA HIS A 168 -13.18 3.22 17.02
C HIS A 168 -14.39 3.32 16.08
N ARG A 169 -15.41 4.09 16.48
CA ARG A 169 -16.60 4.33 15.64
C ARG A 169 -16.30 5.19 14.40
N SER A 170 -15.32 6.10 14.51
CA SER A 170 -14.98 7.00 13.40
C SER A 170 -13.46 7.11 13.22
N PRO A 171 -12.99 7.28 11.97
CA PRO A 171 -11.57 7.33 11.65
C PRO A 171 -10.86 8.57 12.22
N GLN A 172 -11.59 9.66 12.48
CA GLN A 172 -11.05 10.89 13.08
C GLN A 172 -10.36 10.62 14.44
N SER A 173 -10.90 9.68 15.23
CA SER A 173 -10.27 9.29 16.50
C SER A 173 -8.96 8.51 16.31
N THR A 174 -8.84 7.80 15.19
CA THR A 174 -7.65 7.02 14.82
C THR A 174 -6.56 7.90 14.22
N GLN A 175 -6.92 8.98 13.53
CA GLN A 175 -5.97 9.92 12.91
C GLN A 175 -4.92 10.48 13.89
N TYR A 176 -5.26 10.61 15.18
CA TYR A 176 -4.31 11.03 16.22
C TYR A 176 -3.08 10.10 16.36
N TYR A 177 -3.20 8.84 15.94
CA TYR A 177 -2.11 7.85 15.96
C TYR A 177 -1.37 7.74 14.61
N ALA A 178 -1.95 8.29 13.54
CA ALA A 178 -1.57 8.09 12.16
C ALA A 178 -0.69 9.23 11.60
N LYS A 179 0.30 9.70 12.37
CA LYS A 179 1.25 10.69 11.85
C LYS A 179 2.19 10.03 10.85
N ILE A 180 1.96 10.31 9.56
CA ILE A 180 2.81 9.83 8.47
C ILE A 180 4.16 10.55 8.53
N SER A 181 5.26 9.80 8.55
CA SER A 181 6.59 10.39 8.43
C SER A 181 6.84 10.90 7.01
N PRO A 182 7.62 11.98 6.80
CA PRO A 182 7.96 12.46 5.46
C PRO A 182 8.57 11.37 4.57
N THR A 183 9.38 10.47 5.15
CA THR A 183 9.97 9.32 4.45
C THR A 183 8.92 8.29 4.01
N THR A 184 7.92 7.99 4.84
CA THR A 184 6.82 7.09 4.48
C THR A 184 5.96 7.69 3.37
N LEU A 185 5.69 9.00 3.44
CA LEU A 185 4.92 9.71 2.41
C LEU A 185 5.67 9.73 1.07
N ALA A 186 6.97 10.03 1.07
CA ALA A 186 7.79 10.03 -0.14
C ALA A 186 7.80 8.64 -0.79
N ARG A 187 7.99 7.58 0.00
CA ARG A 187 7.94 6.20 -0.51
C ARG A 187 6.56 5.85 -1.09
N ALA A 188 5.47 6.16 -0.37
CA ALA A 188 4.12 5.91 -0.87
C ALA A 188 3.83 6.67 -2.18
N TYR A 189 4.33 7.89 -2.32
CA TYR A 189 4.24 8.67 -3.55
C TYR A 189 5.02 8.04 -4.71
N THR A 190 6.26 7.59 -4.45
CA THR A 190 7.07 6.88 -5.46
C THR A 190 6.45 5.55 -5.86
N ASP A 191 5.99 4.75 -4.89
CA ASP A 191 5.37 3.43 -5.11
C ASP A 191 4.04 3.54 -5.89
N ALA A 192 3.32 4.66 -5.74
CA ALA A 192 2.12 4.94 -6.53
C ALA A 192 2.42 5.04 -8.03
N GLY A 193 3.68 5.26 -8.42
CA GLY A 193 4.16 5.06 -9.79
C GLY A 193 3.47 5.91 -10.87
N TYR A 194 2.86 7.04 -10.48
CA TYR A 194 2.01 7.84 -11.36
C TYR A 194 2.67 8.20 -12.69
N PHE A 195 3.94 8.65 -12.67
CA PHE A 195 4.66 9.00 -13.88
C PHE A 195 5.07 7.78 -14.71
N ALA A 196 5.57 6.72 -14.07
CA ALA A 196 5.97 5.50 -14.76
C ALA A 196 4.80 4.78 -15.46
N ARG A 197 3.59 4.89 -14.91
CA ARG A 197 2.38 4.26 -15.47
C ARG A 197 1.69 5.10 -16.55
N ASN A 198 1.74 6.43 -16.45
CA ASN A 198 0.90 7.29 -17.28
C ASN A 198 1.66 8.11 -18.33
N VAL A 199 2.99 8.17 -18.26
CA VAL A 199 3.80 8.97 -19.19
C VAL A 199 4.94 8.11 -19.73
N ARG A 200 5.09 8.08 -21.06
CA ARG A 200 6.24 7.45 -21.72
C ARG A 200 7.14 8.50 -22.33
N THR A 201 8.44 8.32 -22.15
CA THR A 201 9.45 9.19 -22.76
C THR A 201 9.97 8.54 -24.04
N ILE A 202 9.88 9.25 -25.17
CA ILE A 202 10.40 8.82 -26.47
C ILE A 202 11.56 9.74 -26.89
N GLU A 203 12.56 9.19 -27.57
CA GLU A 203 13.62 9.98 -28.19
C GLU A 203 13.09 10.64 -29.48
N VAL A 204 13.39 11.93 -29.65
CA VAL A 204 13.04 12.72 -30.84
C VAL A 204 14.31 13.37 -31.37
N LEU A 205 14.61 13.13 -32.65
CA LEU A 205 15.70 13.78 -33.36
C LEU A 205 15.16 15.02 -34.07
N ILE A 206 15.86 16.14 -33.89
CA ILE A 206 15.52 17.43 -34.50
C ILE A 206 16.62 17.82 -35.48
N ASP A 207 16.27 17.97 -36.76
CA ASP A 207 17.15 18.51 -37.78
C ASP A 207 17.17 20.03 -37.73
N ARG A 208 18.25 20.59 -37.16
CA ARG A 208 18.39 22.03 -36.98
C ARG A 208 18.62 22.78 -38.29
N ASP A 209 19.18 22.12 -39.30
CA ASP A 209 19.45 22.76 -40.59
C ASP A 209 18.15 22.91 -41.37
N ALA A 210 17.27 21.90 -41.33
CA ALA A 210 15.94 21.98 -41.93
C ALA A 210 15.11 23.15 -41.34
N ILE A 211 15.23 23.41 -40.04
CA ILE A 211 14.58 24.55 -39.37
C ILE A 211 15.21 25.87 -39.79
N THR A 212 16.54 25.98 -39.71
CA THR A 212 17.25 27.26 -39.91
C THR A 212 17.29 27.72 -41.36
N THR A 213 17.28 26.79 -42.31
CA THR A 213 17.25 27.08 -43.76
C THR A 213 15.84 27.32 -44.31
N GLY A 214 14.80 27.13 -43.50
CA GLY A 214 13.40 27.28 -43.91
C GLY A 214 12.83 26.08 -44.68
N ALA A 215 13.59 25.01 -44.87
CA ALA A 215 13.12 23.78 -45.52
C ALA A 215 11.92 23.13 -44.77
N ALA A 216 11.89 23.27 -43.45
CA ALA A 216 10.75 22.87 -42.62
C ALA A 216 9.44 23.59 -43.00
N ALA A 217 9.52 24.86 -43.45
CA ALA A 217 8.36 25.62 -43.90
C ALA A 217 7.87 25.17 -45.29
N ASN A 218 8.75 24.54 -46.08
CA ASN A 218 8.45 23.96 -47.39
C ASN A 218 7.94 22.51 -47.29
N GLY A 219 7.66 22.03 -46.07
CA GLY A 219 7.09 20.70 -45.83
C GLY A 219 8.13 19.59 -45.67
N GLU A 220 9.42 19.90 -45.60
CA GLU A 220 10.42 18.87 -45.28
C GLU A 220 10.33 18.45 -43.81
N PRO A 221 10.39 17.14 -43.51
CA PRO A 221 10.45 16.64 -42.15
C PRO A 221 11.66 17.18 -41.39
N TRP A 222 11.44 17.66 -40.17
CA TRP A 222 12.49 18.14 -39.28
C TRP A 222 12.43 17.51 -37.88
N GLN A 223 11.31 16.86 -37.51
CA GLN A 223 11.16 16.05 -36.30
C GLN A 223 11.09 14.56 -36.67
N TYR A 224 11.86 13.74 -35.96
CA TYR A 224 11.91 12.30 -36.17
C TYR A 224 11.77 11.58 -34.83
N TYR A 225 10.60 11.01 -34.56
CA TYR A 225 10.30 10.24 -33.36
C TYR A 225 10.85 8.82 -33.51
N ASP A 226 11.69 8.36 -32.57
CA ASP A 226 12.31 7.03 -32.63
C ASP A 226 11.36 5.93 -32.13
N LEU A 227 10.94 5.05 -33.04
CA LEU A 227 10.08 3.91 -32.75
C LEU A 227 10.86 2.63 -32.44
N GLY A 228 12.19 2.71 -32.33
CA GLY A 228 13.10 1.57 -32.22
C GLY A 228 13.46 0.98 -33.59
N HIS A 229 12.46 0.60 -34.39
CA HIS A 229 12.64 -0.03 -35.71
C HIS A 229 12.70 0.97 -36.90
N GLY A 230 12.38 2.24 -36.64
CA GLY A 230 12.26 3.28 -37.66
C GLY A 230 11.93 4.62 -37.02
N TYR A 231 11.79 5.64 -37.85
CA TYR A 231 11.43 6.99 -37.43
C TYR A 231 10.04 7.37 -37.93
N CYS A 232 9.25 8.05 -37.10
CA CYS A 232 8.02 8.72 -37.51
C CYS A 232 8.29 10.20 -37.74
N THR A 233 7.91 10.71 -38.91
CA THR A 233 8.05 12.13 -39.28
C THR A 233 6.78 12.96 -39.09
N TYR A 234 5.75 12.38 -38.46
CA TYR A 234 4.49 13.08 -38.22
C TYR A 234 4.63 14.06 -37.06
N THR A 235 4.53 15.37 -37.33
CA THR A 235 4.70 16.45 -36.34
C THR A 235 3.72 16.35 -35.16
N PHE A 236 2.50 15.82 -35.40
CA PHE A 236 1.50 15.61 -34.34
C PHE A 236 1.52 14.17 -33.82
N PHE A 237 2.71 13.59 -33.66
CA PHE A 237 2.89 12.20 -33.19
C PHE A 237 2.10 11.89 -31.92
N GLU A 238 2.02 12.84 -30.99
CA GLU A 238 1.24 12.72 -29.76
C GLU A 238 -0.27 12.51 -30.01
N GLN A 239 -0.81 12.89 -31.17
CA GLN A 239 -2.21 12.70 -31.53
C GLN A 239 -2.42 11.44 -32.40
N CYS A 240 -1.35 10.74 -32.78
CA CYS A 240 -1.44 9.60 -33.65
C CYS A 240 -2.03 8.38 -32.91
N PRO A 241 -3.15 7.80 -33.38
CA PRO A 241 -3.74 6.62 -32.74
C PRO A 241 -2.86 5.37 -32.86
N HIS A 242 -1.91 5.36 -33.79
CA HIS A 242 -1.01 4.24 -34.08
C HIS A 242 0.39 4.40 -33.45
N ARG A 243 0.59 5.35 -32.53
CA ARG A 243 1.92 5.68 -31.98
C ARG A 243 2.58 4.56 -31.16
N MET A 244 1.78 3.69 -30.55
CA MET A 244 2.24 2.51 -29.80
C MET A 244 2.30 1.23 -30.64
N ALA A 245 1.69 1.24 -31.83
CA ALA A 245 1.56 0.09 -32.72
C ALA A 245 1.59 0.58 -34.17
N CYS A 246 2.79 0.95 -34.64
CA CYS A 246 2.95 1.69 -35.89
C CYS A 246 2.37 0.94 -37.11
N ALA A 247 1.40 1.56 -37.78
CA ALA A 247 0.79 1.08 -39.02
C ALA A 247 1.69 1.18 -40.26
N ARG A 248 2.87 1.81 -40.14
CA ARG A 248 3.83 2.04 -41.24
C ARG A 248 3.26 2.84 -42.43
N CYS A 249 2.49 3.90 -42.16
CA CYS A 249 2.00 4.86 -43.16
C CYS A 249 3.13 5.72 -43.78
N ASP A 250 2.82 6.65 -44.68
CA ASP A 250 3.83 7.42 -45.43
C ASP A 250 4.77 8.28 -44.56
N PHE A 251 4.41 8.55 -43.30
CA PHE A 251 5.29 9.21 -42.33
C PHE A 251 6.36 8.29 -41.73
N TYR A 252 6.32 6.99 -42.03
CA TYR A 252 7.25 6.00 -41.50
C TYR A 252 8.52 5.90 -42.36
N THR A 253 9.68 6.09 -41.75
CA THR A 253 10.99 5.89 -42.38
C THR A 253 11.73 4.73 -41.70
N PRO A 254 11.96 3.59 -42.37
CA PRO A 254 12.72 2.47 -41.79
C PRO A 254 14.18 2.85 -41.53
N LYS A 255 14.75 2.47 -40.37
CA LYS A 255 16.18 2.71 -40.06
C LYS A 255 17.13 2.04 -41.06
N ALA A 256 16.76 0.83 -41.52
CA ALA A 256 17.54 0.08 -42.51
C ALA A 256 17.50 0.67 -43.93
N SER A 257 16.66 1.68 -44.19
CA SER A 257 16.62 2.35 -45.50
C SER A 257 17.82 3.29 -45.67
N SER A 258 18.21 3.57 -46.92
CA SER A 258 19.25 4.57 -47.22
C SER A 258 18.93 5.93 -46.59
N LYS A 259 17.65 6.33 -46.59
CA LYS A 259 17.17 7.56 -45.95
C LYS A 259 17.36 7.53 -44.43
N GLY A 260 17.10 6.40 -43.77
CA GLY A 260 17.31 6.20 -42.34
C GLY A 260 18.79 6.26 -41.96
N GLN A 261 19.65 5.59 -42.71
CA GLN A 261 21.10 5.62 -42.51
C GLN A 261 21.70 7.02 -42.73
N LEU A 262 21.23 7.74 -43.76
CA LEU A 262 21.65 9.13 -44.01
C LEU A 262 21.21 10.07 -42.88
N LEU A 263 20.03 9.84 -42.30
CA LEU A 263 19.57 10.60 -41.13
C LEU A 263 20.50 10.35 -39.93
N GLU A 264 20.79 9.09 -39.59
CA GLU A 264 21.68 8.76 -38.47
C GLU A 264 23.10 9.32 -38.64
N ALA A 265 23.56 9.50 -39.88
CA ALA A 265 24.88 10.07 -40.21
C ALA A 265 24.93 11.61 -40.19
N LYS A 266 23.81 12.32 -39.99
CA LYS A 266 23.79 13.79 -39.94
C LYS A 266 24.43 14.33 -38.66
N ASN A 267 25.39 15.26 -38.81
CA ASN A 267 26.12 15.85 -37.68
C ASN A 267 25.35 16.96 -36.94
N ASN A 268 24.22 17.41 -37.47
CA ASN A 268 23.45 18.55 -36.97
C ASN A 268 22.15 18.14 -36.26
N LEU A 269 21.96 16.83 -36.01
CA LEU A 269 20.80 16.32 -35.30
C LEU A 269 20.90 16.57 -33.80
N GLN A 270 19.87 17.23 -33.25
CA GLN A 270 19.70 17.38 -31.81
C GLN A 270 18.79 16.27 -31.28
N ARG A 271 19.29 15.51 -30.30
CA ARG A 271 18.52 14.49 -29.57
C ARG A 271 17.76 15.15 -28.42
N MET A 272 16.45 14.93 -28.35
CA MET A 272 15.57 15.40 -27.28
C MET A 272 14.67 14.28 -26.78
N LEU A 273 14.13 14.45 -25.58
CA LEU A 273 13.16 13.53 -24.99
C LEU A 273 11.78 14.20 -24.97
N ALA A 274 10.77 13.53 -25.51
CA ALA A 274 9.37 13.97 -25.48
C ALA A 274 8.56 13.07 -24.54
N ASN A 275 7.74 13.69 -23.68
CA ASN A 275 6.88 13.00 -22.73
C ASN A 275 5.48 12.85 -23.31
N ILE A 276 5.04 11.62 -23.49
CA ILE A 276 3.77 11.27 -24.13
C ILE A 276 2.82 10.70 -23.07
N PRO A 277 1.66 11.35 -22.80
CA PRO A 277 0.64 10.78 -21.94
C PRO A 277 -0.01 9.58 -22.63
N LEU A 278 -0.13 8.47 -21.91
CA LEU A 278 -0.73 7.24 -22.42
C LEU A 278 -2.25 7.21 -22.25
N THR A 279 -2.95 6.63 -23.22
CA THR A 279 -4.35 6.27 -23.08
C THR A 279 -4.50 4.98 -22.26
N ASP A 280 -5.72 4.68 -21.81
CA ASP A 280 -5.99 3.47 -21.02
C ASP A 280 -5.56 2.19 -21.74
N ASP A 281 -5.82 2.10 -23.04
CA ASP A 281 -5.44 0.95 -23.88
C ASP A 281 -3.93 0.85 -24.09
N GLU A 282 -3.24 1.98 -24.24
CA GLU A 282 -1.78 2.01 -24.36
C GLU A 282 -1.10 1.64 -23.04
N ARG A 283 -1.67 2.02 -21.90
CA ARG A 283 -1.20 1.57 -20.57
C ARG A 283 -1.36 0.06 -20.42
N ALA A 284 -2.52 -0.47 -20.79
CA ALA A 284 -2.77 -1.92 -20.76
C ALA A 284 -1.78 -2.68 -21.67
N ALA A 285 -1.54 -2.21 -22.89
CA ALA A 285 -0.56 -2.82 -23.81
C ALA A 285 0.87 -2.85 -23.25
N VAL A 286 1.19 -1.89 -22.38
CA VAL A 286 2.49 -1.75 -21.73
C VAL A 286 2.62 -2.59 -20.47
N ASP A 287 1.59 -2.62 -19.64
CA ASP A 287 1.60 -3.32 -18.34
C ASP A 287 1.30 -4.83 -18.49
N ASP A 288 0.36 -5.19 -19.36
CA ASP A 288 -0.15 -6.56 -19.53
C ASP A 288 0.51 -7.32 -20.70
N GLY A 289 1.48 -6.70 -21.39
CA GLY A 289 2.35 -7.33 -22.38
C GLY A 289 1.67 -7.71 -23.70
N HIS A 290 2.13 -8.80 -24.32
CA HIS A 290 1.80 -9.17 -25.71
C HIS A 290 0.29 -9.29 -25.99
N THR A 291 -0.50 -9.85 -25.06
CA THR A 291 -1.94 -10.03 -25.25
C THR A 291 -2.70 -8.71 -25.37
N ALA A 292 -2.35 -7.72 -24.53
CA ALA A 292 -2.99 -6.41 -24.59
C ALA A 292 -2.50 -5.60 -25.81
N LEU A 293 -1.26 -5.81 -26.24
CA LEU A 293 -0.74 -5.27 -27.49
C LEU A 293 -1.46 -5.83 -28.73
N ASP A 294 -1.76 -7.13 -28.74
CA ASP A 294 -2.54 -7.77 -29.82
C ASP A 294 -3.98 -7.22 -29.87
N GLN A 295 -4.62 -7.03 -28.72
CA GLN A 295 -5.95 -6.40 -28.65
C GLN A 295 -5.93 -4.95 -29.14
N LEU A 296 -4.88 -4.19 -28.80
CA LEU A 296 -4.70 -2.83 -29.30
C LEU A 296 -4.56 -2.84 -30.83
N LEU A 297 -3.73 -3.75 -31.35
CA LEU A 297 -3.55 -3.94 -32.80
C LEU A 297 -4.87 -4.25 -33.51
N GLU A 298 -5.68 -5.17 -32.98
CA GLU A 298 -6.98 -5.53 -33.53
C GLU A 298 -7.95 -4.35 -33.59
N ARG A 299 -8.03 -3.53 -32.53
CA ARG A 299 -8.89 -2.34 -32.51
C ARG A 299 -8.45 -1.29 -33.53
N LEU A 300 -7.15 -1.19 -33.78
CA LEU A 300 -6.58 -0.20 -34.69
C LEU A 300 -6.70 -0.58 -36.17
N VAL A 301 -7.03 -1.84 -36.52
CA VAL A 301 -7.05 -2.33 -37.91
C VAL A 301 -7.89 -1.47 -38.85
N ASP A 302 -9.00 -0.92 -38.35
CA ASP A 302 -9.95 -0.11 -39.13
C ASP A 302 -9.89 1.39 -38.78
N VAL A 303 -8.92 1.81 -37.96
CA VAL A 303 -8.71 3.21 -37.59
C VAL A 303 -7.80 3.88 -38.64
N PRO A 304 -8.25 4.95 -39.32
CA PRO A 304 -7.41 5.66 -40.29
C PRO A 304 -6.11 6.17 -39.67
N THR A 305 -5.03 6.05 -40.43
CA THR A 305 -3.76 6.71 -40.10
C THR A 305 -3.85 8.21 -40.42
N PRO A 306 -2.90 9.06 -39.98
CA PRO A 306 -2.88 10.47 -40.36
C PRO A 306 -2.83 10.74 -41.87
N THR A 307 -2.48 9.75 -42.70
CA THR A 307 -2.50 9.85 -44.17
C THR A 307 -3.83 9.35 -44.79
N GLY A 308 -4.79 8.95 -43.97
CA GLY A 308 -6.14 8.56 -44.38
C GLY A 308 -6.34 7.06 -44.61
N ALA A 309 -5.31 6.31 -45.00
CA ALA A 309 -5.39 4.87 -45.17
C ALA A 309 -5.42 4.13 -43.83
N THR A 310 -6.20 3.05 -43.74
CA THR A 310 -6.25 2.14 -42.58
C THR A 310 -5.10 1.13 -42.62
N PRO A 311 -4.69 0.54 -41.48
CA PRO A 311 -3.71 -0.55 -41.46
C PRO A 311 -4.07 -1.72 -42.40
N ARG A 312 -5.37 -2.02 -42.54
CA ARG A 312 -5.88 -3.06 -43.45
C ARG A 312 -5.55 -2.76 -44.92
N GLU A 313 -5.66 -1.50 -45.32
CA GLU A 313 -5.42 -1.06 -46.71
C GLU A 313 -3.91 -0.95 -47.04
N ILE A 314 -3.08 -0.66 -46.03
CA ILE A 314 -1.62 -0.52 -46.19
C ILE A 314 -0.93 -1.89 -46.40
N GLY A 315 -1.59 -2.99 -46.05
CA GLY A 315 -1.12 -4.36 -46.32
C GLY A 315 0.05 -4.84 -45.45
N GLY A 316 0.45 -4.06 -44.44
CA GLY A 316 1.51 -4.40 -43.50
C GLY A 316 0.94 -4.88 -42.16
N ARG A 317 1.39 -6.05 -41.67
CA ARG A 317 1.20 -6.43 -40.26
C ARG A 317 1.99 -5.43 -39.41
N ALA A 318 1.30 -4.57 -38.66
CA ALA A 318 1.93 -3.66 -37.72
C ALA A 318 2.85 -4.47 -36.80
N THR A 319 4.07 -3.98 -36.59
CA THR A 319 5.10 -4.75 -35.88
C THR A 319 4.99 -4.45 -34.40
N PRO A 320 4.75 -5.45 -33.55
CA PRO A 320 4.67 -5.25 -32.12
C PRO A 320 6.09 -4.98 -31.62
N THR A 321 6.42 -3.73 -31.40
CA THR A 321 7.59 -3.38 -30.59
C THR A 321 7.16 -2.22 -29.72
N LEU A 322 7.01 -2.51 -28.42
CA LEU A 322 6.82 -1.47 -27.41
C LEU A 322 7.95 -0.45 -27.60
N LEU A 323 7.60 0.83 -27.76
CA LEU A 323 8.56 1.92 -27.97
C LEU A 323 9.76 1.76 -27.02
N PRO A 324 11.01 1.90 -27.52
CA PRO A 324 12.19 1.65 -26.71
C PRO A 324 12.15 2.55 -25.46
N ILE A 325 11.99 1.93 -24.29
CA ILE A 325 11.93 2.63 -23.02
C ILE A 325 13.32 3.18 -22.74
N VAL A 326 13.52 4.48 -22.99
CA VAL A 326 14.71 5.17 -22.50
C VAL A 326 14.48 5.41 -21.02
N SER A 327 15.22 4.68 -20.17
CA SER A 327 15.20 4.94 -18.74
C SER A 327 15.70 6.36 -18.48
N VAL A 328 14.83 7.23 -17.99
CA VAL A 328 15.24 8.52 -17.39
C VAL A 328 15.94 8.17 -16.09
N SER A 329 17.24 7.89 -16.16
CA SER A 329 18.08 7.96 -14.98
C SER A 329 18.10 9.43 -14.60
N HIS A 330 17.36 9.79 -13.56
CA HIS A 330 17.64 11.01 -12.82
C HIS A 330 19.05 10.84 -12.27
N SER A 331 20.04 11.28 -13.04
CA SER A 331 21.37 11.55 -12.52
C SER A 331 21.17 12.54 -11.37
N ASN A 332 21.30 12.05 -10.14
CA ASN A 332 21.62 12.88 -8.99
C ASN A 332 22.89 13.64 -9.38
N GLN A 333 22.73 14.86 -9.89
CA GLN A 333 23.80 15.83 -9.89
C GLN A 333 23.92 16.30 -8.44
N GLY A 334 25.10 16.05 -7.87
CA GLY A 334 25.44 16.39 -6.49
C GLY A 334 25.57 17.89 -6.26
#